data_AF-A0A087UIN4-F1
#
_entry.id   AF-A0A087UIN4-F1
#
_cell.length_a   1.000
_cell.length_b   1.000
_cell.length_c   1.000
_cell.angle_alpha   90.00
_cell.angle_beta   90.00
_cell.angle_gamma   90.00
#
_symmetry.space_group_name_H-M   'P 1'
#
loop_
_entity.id
_entity.type
_entity.pdbx_description
1 polymer ?
#
loop_
_entity_poly.entity_id
_entity_poly.type
_entity_poly.pdbx_seq_one_letter_code
_entity_poly.pdbx_strand_id
1 'polypeptide(L)' 'IKPKSGSDATSRKPSLLQFGKYEISVLYSSPYPKDYLRLSKLYVCEFCLKFMKSMKTLDRHLAKCLLRHPPADEIYRKG' A
#
# COMPACT_ATOMS: atom_id res chain seq x y z
N ILE A 1 -13.67 21.09 -12.42
CA ILE A 1 -14.54 20.10 -11.72
C ILE A 1 -13.72 19.54 -10.55
N LYS A 2 -13.94 20.02 -9.32
CA LYS A 2 -13.27 19.48 -8.13
C LYS A 2 -14.08 18.27 -7.63
N PRO A 3 -13.49 17.08 -7.43
CA PRO A 3 -14.24 15.97 -6.87
C PRO A 3 -14.67 16.30 -5.44
N LYS A 4 -15.97 16.16 -5.20
CA LYS A 4 -16.64 16.39 -3.92
C LYS A 4 -16.08 15.43 -2.87
N SER A 5 -15.65 15.98 -1.75
CA SER A 5 -15.33 15.27 -0.52
C SER A 5 -16.60 14.56 -0.03
N GLY A 6 -16.73 13.27 -0.34
CA GLY A 6 -17.75 12.39 0.24
C GLY A 6 -17.52 12.25 1.74
N SER A 7 -18.49 12.72 2.50
CA SER A 7 -18.64 12.54 3.94
C SER A 7 -18.81 11.06 4.27
N ASP A 8 -17.81 10.45 4.91
CA ASP A 8 -17.99 9.24 5.70
C ASP A 8 -17.19 9.39 7.00
N ALA A 9 -17.83 10.05 7.96
CA ALA A 9 -17.27 10.32 9.28
C ALA A 9 -17.39 9.05 10.13
N THR A 10 -16.37 8.17 10.10
CA THR A 10 -15.99 7.25 11.21
C THR A 10 -14.86 6.26 10.90
N SER A 11 -14.29 6.21 9.68
CA SER A 11 -13.18 5.29 9.40
C SER A 11 -11.86 6.02 9.20
N ARG A 12 -10.99 5.99 10.22
CA ARG A 12 -9.61 6.46 10.09
C ARG A 12 -8.92 5.56 9.08
N LYS A 13 -8.48 6.13 7.96
CA LYS A 13 -7.73 5.44 6.91
C LYS A 13 -6.58 6.34 6.44
N PRO A 14 -5.47 5.77 5.96
CA PRO A 14 -4.46 6.55 5.29
C PRO A 14 -5.08 7.26 4.08
N SER A 15 -4.68 8.51 3.84
CA SER A 15 -5.14 9.24 2.65
C SER A 15 -4.45 8.72 1.39
N LEU A 16 -3.19 8.30 1.52
CA LEU A 16 -2.33 7.90 0.42
C LEU A 16 -1.66 6.55 0.69
N LEU A 17 -1.39 5.82 -0.38
CA LEU A 17 -0.65 4.57 -0.40
C LEU A 17 0.48 4.65 -1.44
N GLN A 18 1.71 4.39 -1.03
CA GLN A 18 2.84 4.22 -1.95
C GLN A 18 2.93 2.75 -2.37
N PHE A 19 2.94 2.51 -3.68
CA PHE A 19 3.14 1.20 -4.27
C PHE A 19 4.14 1.29 -5.43
N GLY A 20 5.36 0.78 -5.22
CA GLY A 20 6.47 0.96 -6.17
C GLY A 20 6.69 2.46 -6.43
N LYS A 21 6.68 2.86 -7.71
CA LYS A 21 6.78 4.28 -8.13
C LYS A 21 5.47 5.07 -8.07
N TYR A 22 4.36 4.43 -7.72
CA TYR A 22 3.03 5.05 -7.78
C TYR A 22 2.56 5.50 -6.39
N GLU A 23 1.88 6.64 -6.36
CA GLU A 23 1.13 7.11 -5.20
C GLU A 23 -0.37 7.02 -5.51
N ILE A 24 -1.10 6.30 -4.66
CA ILE A 24 -2.49 5.90 -4.88
C ILE A 24 -3.36 6.52 -3.79
N SER A 25 -4.42 7.21 -4.18
CA SER A 25 -5.41 7.73 -3.23
C SER A 25 -6.29 6.61 -2.69
N VAL A 26 -6.39 6.51 -1.38
CA VAL A 26 -7.21 5.48 -0.73
C VAL A 26 -8.68 5.91 -0.76
N LEU A 27 -9.54 5.10 -1.39
CA LEU A 27 -10.99 5.36 -1.45
C LEU A 27 -11.70 4.84 -0.20
N TYR A 28 -11.46 3.58 0.17
CA TYR A 28 -12.13 2.89 1.28
C TYR A 28 -11.16 2.55 2.41
N SER A 29 -11.68 2.38 3.62
CA SER A 29 -10.88 1.89 4.74
C SER A 29 -10.67 0.38 4.62
N SER A 30 -9.46 -0.06 4.93
CA SER A 30 -9.07 -1.47 4.97
C SER A 30 -8.77 -1.83 6.44
N PRO A 31 -9.00 -3.08 6.88
CA PRO A 31 -8.82 -3.50 8.28
C PRO A 31 -7.34 -3.61 8.69
N TYR A 32 -6.53 -2.60 8.42
CA TYR A 32 -5.16 -2.50 8.93
C TYR A 32 -5.15 -2.26 10.44
N PRO A 33 -4.08 -2.67 11.15
CA PRO A 33 -3.97 -2.40 12.58
C PRO A 33 -4.06 -0.89 12.87
N LYS A 34 -4.61 -0.54 14.05
CA LYS A 34 -4.98 0.85 14.41
C LYS A 34 -3.85 1.87 14.24
N ASP A 35 -2.60 1.48 14.45
CA ASP A 35 -1.44 2.35 14.26
C ASP A 35 -1.24 2.79 12.81
N TYR A 36 -1.57 1.93 11.85
CA TYR A 36 -1.38 2.18 10.42
C TYR A 36 -2.52 3.03 9.87
N LEU A 37 -3.73 2.87 10.41
CA LEU A 37 -4.91 3.66 10.05
C LEU A 37 -4.75 5.16 10.31
N ARG A 38 -3.85 5.54 11.22
CA ARG A 38 -3.56 6.94 11.56
C ARG A 38 -2.45 7.57 10.71
N LEU A 39 -1.76 6.78 9.88
CA LEU A 39 -0.71 7.31 9.03
C LEU A 39 -1.33 8.16 7.92
N SER A 40 -0.69 9.29 7.59
CA SER A 40 -1.08 10.06 6.40
C SER A 40 -0.83 9.29 5.11
N LYS A 41 0.25 8.50 5.08
CA LYS A 41 0.69 7.70 3.95
C LYS A 41 1.15 6.31 4.39
N LEU A 42 0.60 5.27 3.76
CA LEU A 42 0.99 3.88 3.96
C LEU A 42 2.00 3.48 2.88
N TYR A 43 3.03 2.71 3.23
CA TYR A 43 4.04 2.25 2.28
C TYR A 43 3.90 0.75 2.06
N VAL A 44 3.80 0.30 0.81
CA VAL A 44 3.60 -1.12 0.48
C VAL A 44 4.68 -1.56 -0.53
N CYS A 45 5.30 -2.70 -0.26
CA CYS A 45 6.24 -3.31 -1.20
C CYS A 45 5.50 -3.83 -2.43
N GLU A 46 5.99 -3.50 -3.63
CA GLU A 46 5.33 -3.90 -4.89
C GLU A 46 5.42 -5.41 -5.18
N PHE A 47 6.36 -6.11 -4.53
CA PHE A 47 6.58 -7.53 -4.76
C PHE A 47 5.88 -8.41 -3.74
N CYS A 48 6.15 -8.19 -2.45
CA CYS A 48 5.61 -9.05 -1.38
C CYS A 48 4.33 -8.52 -0.75
N LEU A 49 3.84 -7.34 -1.17
CA LEU A 49 2.66 -6.67 -0.64
C LEU A 49 2.70 -6.35 0.86
N LYS A 50 3.88 -6.48 1.50
CA LYS A 50 4.06 -6.11 2.90
C LYS A 50 3.90 -4.61 3.06
N PHE A 51 3.09 -4.21 4.03
CA PHE A 51 2.88 -2.81 4.40
C PHE A 51 3.84 -2.36 5.51
N MET A 52 4.15 -1.07 5.53
CA MET A 52 5.19 -0.44 6.34
C MET A 52 4.77 0.98 6.75
N LYS A 53 5.29 1.43 7.90
CA LYS A 53 4.95 2.74 8.49
C LYS A 53 5.70 3.93 7.85
N SER A 54 6.82 3.68 7.17
CA SER A 54 7.70 4.75 6.67
C SER A 54 8.48 4.35 5.42
N MET A 55 8.99 5.34 4.68
CA MET A 55 9.86 5.10 3.53
C MET A 55 11.16 4.38 3.94
N LYS A 56 11.82 4.82 5.04
CA LYS A 56 13.06 4.18 5.53
C LYS A 56 12.89 2.68 5.82
N THR A 57 11.73 2.28 6.32
CA THR A 57 11.42 0.86 6.55
C THR A 57 11.19 0.09 5.24
N LEU A 58 10.59 0.75 4.23
CA LEU A 58 10.45 0.23 2.88
C LEU A 58 11.81 0.07 2.20
N ASP A 59 12.69 1.05 2.25
CA ASP A 59 14.02 0.98 1.63
C ASP A 59 14.84 -0.19 2.18
N ARG A 60 14.88 -0.33 3.51
CA ARG A 60 15.53 -1.48 4.17
C ARG A 60 14.88 -2.82 3.78
N HIS A 61 13.57 -2.83 3.59
CA HIS A 61 12.87 -4.02 3.15
C HIS A 61 13.21 -4.36 1.70
N LEU A 62 13.19 -3.39 0.79
CA LEU A 62 13.54 -3.57 -0.62
C LEU A 62 14.97 -4.09 -0.80
N ALA A 63 15.91 -3.65 0.04
CA ALA A 63 17.28 -4.15 0.06
C ALA A 63 17.40 -5.64 0.45
N LYS A 64 16.41 -6.20 1.15
CA LYS A 64 16.39 -7.61 1.62
C LYS A 64 15.32 -8.47 0.95
N CYS A 65 14.35 -7.86 0.28
CA CYS A 65 13.23 -8.56 -0.31
C CYS A 65 13.72 -9.32 -1.56
N LEU A 66 13.55 -10.63 -1.55
CA LEU A 66 13.94 -11.50 -2.66
C LEU A 66 12.80 -11.75 -3.65
N LEU A 67 11.54 -11.47 -3.27
CA LEU A 67 10.41 -11.64 -4.18
C LEU A 67 10.51 -10.66 -5.35
N ARG A 68 10.37 -11.18 -6.56
CA ARG A 68 10.24 -10.42 -7.82
C ARG A 68 9.04 -10.85 -8.66
N HIS A 69 8.35 -11.88 -8.21
CA HIS A 69 7.07 -12.37 -8.71
C HIS A 69 6.18 -12.72 -7.50
N PRO A 70 4.85 -12.77 -7.68
CA PRO A 70 3.96 -13.25 -6.64
C PRO A 70 4.36 -14.66 -6.16
N PRO A 71 4.15 -14.98 -4.87
CA PRO A 71 4.25 -16.35 -4.41
C PRO A 71 3.16 -17.21 -5.06
N ALA A 72 3.40 -18.51 -5.16
CA ALA A 72 2.64 -19.53 -5.89
C ALA A 72 3.12 -19.80 -7.32
N ASP A 73 2.55 -20.84 -7.92
CA ASP A 73 2.96 -21.36 -9.22
C ASP A 73 2.41 -20.50 -10.36
N GLU A 74 3.27 -20.23 -11.34
CA GLU A 74 2.86 -19.55 -12.57
C GLU A 74 2.13 -20.54 -13.49
N ILE A 75 0.81 -20.37 -13.62
CA ILE A 75 -0.04 -21.25 -14.46
C ILE A 75 -0.25 -20.73 -15.88
N TYR A 76 0.19 -19.50 -16.18
CA TYR A 76 0.00 -18.88 -17.49
C TYR A 76 1.10 -17.86 -17.79
N ARG A 77 1.71 -17.99 -18.98
CA ARG A 77 2.62 -17.00 -19.57
C ARG A 77 2.40 -16.99 -21.08
N LYS A 78 1.95 -15.85 -21.61
CA LYS A 78 1.86 -15.59 -23.04
C LYS A 78 2.73 -14.39 -23.38
N GLY A 79 3.69 -14.61 -24.28
CA GLY A 79 4.60 -13.58 -24.80
C GLY A 79 3.94 -12.66 -25.81
#